data_AF-A0A354A153-F1
#
_entry.id   AF-A0A354A153-F1
#
_cell.length_a   1.000
_cell.length_b   1.000
_cell.length_c   1.000
_cell.angle_alpha   90.00
_cell.angle_beta   90.00
_cell.angle_gamma   90.00
#
_symmetry.space_group_name_H-M   'P 1'
#
loop_
_entity.id
_entity.type
_entity.pdbx_description
1 polymer ?
#
loop_
_entity_poly.entity_id
_entity_poly.type
_entity_poly.pdbx_seq_one_letter_code
_entity_poly.pdbx_strand_id
1 'polypeptide(L)'
;MIIDGRDLSVDEMFKELRGVVAHGYARRDEVSVFVNAHDREKLNLITGFVEILLECNTRIVEANGYYILKIIQEAVAQRSIIGINL
;
A
#
# COMPACT_ATOMS: atom_id res chain seq x y z
N MET A 1 8.90 6.01 -2.17
CA MET A 1 9.59 5.42 -0.98
C MET A 1 9.77 3.93 -1.19
N ILE A 2 10.79 3.30 -0.59
CA ILE A 2 11.00 1.85 -0.66
C ILE A 2 10.92 1.26 0.75
N ILE A 3 10.21 0.13 0.90
CA ILE A 3 10.20 -0.71 2.09
C ILE A 3 10.77 -2.07 1.71
N ASP A 4 11.81 -2.51 2.42
CA ASP A 4 12.32 -3.87 2.30
C ASP A 4 11.59 -4.78 3.29
N GLY A 5 10.61 -5.53 2.80
CA GLY A 5 9.76 -6.41 3.61
C GLY A 5 10.19 -7.88 3.61
N ARG A 6 11.34 -8.21 3.02
CA ARG A 6 11.77 -9.61 2.82
C ARG A 6 11.99 -10.34 4.14
N ASP A 7 12.63 -9.66 5.09
CA ASP A 7 12.94 -10.22 6.41
C ASP A 7 11.92 -9.82 7.49
N LEU A 8 10.88 -9.08 7.12
CA LEU A 8 9.84 -8.65 8.05
C LEU A 8 8.74 -9.70 8.18
N SER A 9 8.25 -9.85 9.41
CA SER A 9 7.00 -10.54 9.68
C SER A 9 5.80 -9.77 9.12
N VAL A 10 4.66 -10.44 8.96
CA VAL A 10 3.41 -9.81 8.51
C VAL A 10 3.00 -8.65 9.45
N ASP A 11 3.15 -8.82 10.76
CA ASP A 11 2.76 -7.81 11.75
C ASP A 11 3.65 -6.55 11.68
N GLU A 12 4.96 -6.73 11.45
CA GLU A 12 5.89 -5.61 11.23
C GLU A 12 5.55 -4.87 9.94
N MET A 13 5.24 -5.62 8.87
CA MET A 13 4.78 -5.05 7.62
C MET A 13 3.51 -4.20 7.79
N PHE A 14 2.53 -4.68 8.56
CA PHE A 14 1.32 -3.90 8.84
C PHE A 14 1.62 -2.59 9.59
N LYS A 15 2.54 -2.62 10.55
CA LYS A 15 2.95 -1.41 11.29
C LYS A 15 3.63 -0.39 10.39
N GLU A 16 4.59 -0.83 9.57
CA GLU A 16 5.30 0.01 8.62
C GLU A 16 4.34 0.63 7.60
N LEU A 17 3.48 -0.17 6.98
CA LEU A 17 2.52 0.29 5.97
C LEU A 17 1.50 1.29 6.54
N ARG A 18 1.01 1.04 7.76
CA ARG A 18 0.15 2.00 8.46
C ARG A 18 0.87 3.32 8.71
N GLY A 19 2.12 3.26 9.17
CA GLY A 19 2.96 4.42 9.36
C GLY A 19 3.12 5.21 8.04
N VAL A 20 3.40 4.51 6.95
CA VAL A 20 3.61 5.13 5.64
C VAL A 20 2.39 5.91 5.14
N VAL A 21 1.20 5.31 5.27
CA VAL A 21 -0.05 5.96 4.88
C VAL A 21 -0.40 7.11 5.84
N ALA A 22 -0.22 6.94 7.15
CA ALA A 22 -0.51 7.98 8.14
C ALA A 22 0.33 9.25 7.95
N HIS A 23 1.60 9.11 7.53
CA HIS A 23 2.47 10.24 7.20
C HIS A 23 2.22 10.83 5.81
N GLY A 24 1.29 10.25 5.04
CA GLY A 24 0.90 10.74 3.71
C GLY A 24 1.93 10.46 2.63
N TYR A 25 2.90 9.57 2.84
CA TYR A 25 3.90 9.25 1.82
C TYR A 25 3.25 8.66 0.56
N ALA A 26 2.28 7.75 0.73
CA ALA A 26 1.56 7.13 -0.37
C ALA A 26 0.68 8.12 -1.18
N ARG A 27 0.37 9.31 -0.65
CA ARG A 27 -0.35 10.38 -1.37
C ARG A 27 0.58 11.26 -2.20
N ARG A 28 1.84 11.38 -1.78
CA ARG A 28 2.84 12.22 -2.44
C ARG A 28 3.55 11.45 -3.54
N ASP A 29 3.91 10.20 -3.25
CA ASP A 29 4.75 9.36 -4.10
C ASP A 29 4.30 7.90 -4.06
N GLU A 30 4.70 7.14 -5.09
CA GLU A 30 4.58 5.68 -5.10
C GLU A 30 5.46 5.07 -3.98
N VAL A 31 4.88 4.14 -3.22
CA VAL A 31 5.59 3.32 -2.24
C VAL A 31 5.79 1.93 -2.83
N SER A 32 7.04 1.48 -2.93
CA SER A 32 7.38 0.14 -3.39
C SER A 32 7.80 -0.75 -2.23
N VAL A 33 7.22 -1.93 -2.15
CA VAL A 33 7.45 -2.90 -1.08
C VAL A 33 7.99 -4.19 -1.68
N PHE A 34 9.15 -4.64 -1.20
CA PHE A 34 9.75 -5.90 -1.64
C PHE A 34 9.32 -7.05 -0.74
N VAL A 35 8.84 -8.13 -1.35
CA VAL A 35 8.44 -9.37 -0.69
C VAL A 35 9.07 -10.54 -1.44
N ASN A 36 9.52 -11.57 -0.73
CA ASN A 36 10.04 -12.77 -1.39
C ASN A 36 8.94 -13.49 -2.19
N ALA A 37 9.26 -13.98 -3.40
CA ALA A 37 8.26 -14.65 -4.25
C ALA A 37 7.73 -15.96 -3.66
N HIS A 38 8.49 -16.61 -2.77
CA HIS A 38 8.03 -17.79 -2.04
C HIS A 38 7.02 -17.46 -0.93
N ASP A 39 6.93 -16.20 -0.49
CA ASP A 39 6.04 -15.73 0.57
C ASP A 39 4.71 -15.18 0.00
N ARG A 40 4.05 -15.95 -0.86
CA ARG A 40 2.81 -15.50 -1.52
C ARG A 40 1.68 -15.17 -0.53
N GLU A 41 1.59 -15.91 0.56
CA GLU A 41 0.61 -15.62 1.62
C GLU A 41 0.85 -14.26 2.27
N LYS A 42 2.12 -13.95 2.60
CA LYS A 42 2.53 -12.64 3.12
C LYS A 42 2.12 -11.53 2.16
N LEU A 43 2.40 -11.69 0.85
CA LEU A 43 2.00 -10.72 -0.18
C LEU A 43 0.48 -10.50 -0.19
N ASN A 44 -0.31 -11.56 -0.17
CA ASN A 44 -1.77 -11.46 -0.21
C ASN A 44 -2.32 -10.71 1.02
N LEU A 45 -1.79 -11.03 2.21
CA LEU A 45 -2.20 -10.40 3.46
C LEU A 45 -1.89 -8.90 3.46
N ILE A 46 -0.67 -8.50 3.07
CA ILE A 46 -0.31 -7.08 3.01
C ILE A 46 -1.07 -6.34 1.91
N THR A 47 -1.37 -6.99 0.79
CA THR A 47 -2.15 -6.38 -0.31
C THR A 47 -3.56 -6.10 0.16
N GLY A 48 -4.24 -7.10 0.73
CA GLY A 48 -5.59 -6.92 1.27
C GLY A 48 -5.64 -5.89 2.40
N PHE A 49 -4.65 -5.87 3.29
CA PHE A 49 -4.52 -4.85 4.33
C PHE A 49 -4.46 -3.44 3.74
N VAL A 50 -3.63 -3.23 2.72
CA VAL A 50 -3.41 -1.93 2.09
C VAL A 50 -4.63 -1.47 1.28
N GLU A 51 -5.24 -2.36 0.51
CA GLU A 51 -6.38 -2.01 -0.34
C GLU A 51 -7.65 -1.78 0.47
N ILE A 52 -7.94 -2.66 1.43
CA ILE A 52 -9.22 -2.66 2.14
C ILE A 52 -9.18 -1.73 3.36
N LEU A 53 -8.11 -1.80 4.16
CA LEU A 53 -8.07 -1.07 5.43
C LEU A 53 -7.38 0.28 5.33
N LEU A 54 -6.47 0.46 4.36
CA LEU A 54 -5.78 1.73 4.14
C LEU A 54 -6.29 2.49 2.91
N GLU A 55 -7.26 1.94 2.19
CA GLU A 55 -7.92 2.57 1.03
C GLU A 55 -6.90 3.04 -0.03
N CYS A 56 -5.89 2.22 -0.30
CA CYS A 56 -4.87 2.50 -1.30
C CYS A 56 -5.08 1.62 -2.55
N ASN A 57 -4.62 2.10 -3.70
CA ASN A 57 -4.50 1.30 -4.90
C ASN A 57 -3.16 0.58 -4.90
N THR A 58 -3.16 -0.69 -5.33
CA THR A 58 -1.91 -1.45 -5.47
C THR A 58 -1.67 -2.01 -6.86
N ARG A 59 -0.40 -2.24 -7.17
CA ARG A 59 0.04 -2.97 -8.35
C ARG A 59 1.18 -3.89 -7.99
N ILE A 60 1.08 -5.15 -8.38
CA ILE A 60 2.10 -6.16 -8.13
C ILE A 60 2.93 -6.39 -9.39
N VAL A 61 4.25 -6.41 -9.24
CA VAL A 61 5.19 -6.83 -10.28
C VAL A 61 6.05 -7.95 -9.72
N GLU A 62 6.22 -9.04 -10.46
CA GLU A 62 7.14 -10.13 -10.10
C GLU A 62 8.43 -10.01 -10.92
N ALA A 63 9.58 -9.99 -10.25
CA ALA A 63 10.89 -9.94 -10.90
C ALA A 63 11.97 -10.53 -10.00
N ASN A 64 12.89 -11.32 -10.59
CA ASN A 64 14.09 -11.84 -9.91
C ASN A 64 13.82 -12.59 -8.59
N GLY A 65 12.72 -13.33 -8.48
CA GLY A 65 12.36 -14.06 -7.26
C GLY A 65 11.74 -13.20 -6.16
N TYR A 66 11.29 -11.99 -6.50
CA TYR A 66 10.60 -11.08 -5.59
C TYR A 66 9.27 -10.59 -6.19
N TYR A 67 8.34 -10.31 -5.30
CA TYR A 67 7.19 -9.45 -5.56
C TYR A 67 7.53 -8.01 -5.16
N ILE A 68 7.19 -7.08 -6.04
CA ILE A 68 7.24 -5.64 -5.80
C ILE A 68 5.80 -5.15 -5.77
N LEU A 69 5.29 -4.88 -4.57
CA LEU A 69 3.99 -4.28 -4.35
C LEU A 69 4.14 -2.75 -4.37
N LYS A 70 3.60 -2.13 -5.42
CA LYS A 70 3.52 -0.68 -5.57
C LYS A 70 2.21 -0.19 -4.97
N ILE A 71 2.27 0.85 -4.15
CA ILE A 71 1.14 1.38 -3.39
C ILE A 71 1.05 2.88 -3.67
N ILE A 72 -0.14 3.33 -4.05
CA ILE A 72 -0.51 4.75 -4.22
C ILE A 72 -1.83 4.98 -3.51
N GLN A 73 -1.90 6.03 -2.70
CA GLN A 73 -3.15 6.50 -2.13
C GLN A 73 -3.63 7.69 -2.95
N GLU A 74 -4.67 7.48 -3.77
CA GLU A 74 -5.30 8.58 -4.47
C GLU A 74 -5.91 9.55 -3.46
N ALA A 75 -5.75 10.85 -3.70
CA ALA A 75 -6.47 11.84 -2.93
C ALA A 75 -7.96 11.56 -3.10
N VAL A 76 -8.67 11.27 -2.00
CA VAL A 76 -10.12 11.17 -2.00
C VAL A 76 -10.62 12.46 -2.65
N ALA A 77 -11.11 12.37 -3.89
CA ALA A 77 -11.75 13.49 -4.54
C ALA A 77 -12.87 13.89 -3.60
N GLN A 78 -12.71 15.02 -2.90
CA GLN A 78 -13.81 15.63 -2.17
C GLN A 78 -14.91 15.76 -3.20
N ARG A 79 -15.95 14.93 -3.09
CA ARG A 79 -17.20 15.19 -3.78
C ARG A 79 -17.65 16.52 -3.21
N SER A 80 -17.33 17.62 -3.90
CA SER A 80 -18.01 18.88 -3.69
C SER A 80 -19.48 18.58 -3.93
N ILE A 81 -20.22 18.39 -2.84
CA ILE A 81 -21.67 18.49 -2.87
C ILE A 81 -21.90 19.94 -3.26
N ILE A 82 -22.11 20.14 -4.55
CA ILE A 82 -22.53 21.43 -5.10
C ILE A 82 -23.74 21.83 -4.27
N GLY A 83 -23.60 22.95 -3.56
CA GLY A 83 -24.64 23.50 -2.71
C GLY A 83 -25.92 23.62 -3.51
N ILE A 84 -26.94 22.87 -3.12
CA ILE A 84 -28.30 23.13 -3.54
C ILE A 84 -28.73 24.34 -2.70
N ASN A 85 -28.64 25.52 -3.29
CA ASN A 85 -29.41 26.67 -2.83
C ASN A 85 -30.88 26.36 -3.11
N LEU A 86 -31.64 26.08 -2.06
CA LEU A 86 -33.10 26.20 -2.04
C LEU A 86 -33.47 27.31 -1.06
#